data_AF-A0A7V9TM95-F1
#
_entry.id   AF-A0A7V9TM95-F1
#
_cell.length_a   1.000
_cell.length_b   1.000
_cell.length_c   1.000
_cell.angle_alpha   90.00
_cell.angle_beta   90.00
_cell.angle_gamma   90.00
#
_symmetry.space_group_name_H-M   'P 1'
#
loop_
_entity.id
_entity.type
_entity.pdbx_description
1 polymer ?
#
loop_
_entity_poly.entity_id
_entity_poly.type
_entity_poly.pdbx_seq_one_letter_code
_entity_poly.pdbx_strand_id
1 'polypeptide(L)'
;QTVANMAKFYSALATDGKNAKPFLVNRPPERKQILSLSPNEFSRIRAGLAGVVSERGTAGGSRIEGLLIAGKTGTAQNPPNPDHAWFVGFAPADNPTILVAVFLEFGQHGWSAARVASRIMGFYTGKLPAEVAVTE
;
A
#
# COMPACT_ATOMS: atom_id res chain seq x y z
N GLN A 1 -5.38 12.84 -8.64
CA GLN A 1 -4.48 12.84 -7.46
C GLN A 1 -3.15 12.22 -7.88
N THR A 2 -2.00 12.70 -7.39
CA THR A 2 -0.69 12.13 -7.77
C THR A 2 -0.32 10.94 -6.88
N VAL A 3 0.46 9.99 -7.40
CA VAL A 3 0.99 8.84 -6.65
C VAL A 3 1.72 9.30 -5.39
N ALA A 4 2.54 10.35 -5.49
CA ALA A 4 3.29 10.90 -4.36
C ALA A 4 2.39 11.49 -3.27
N ASN A 5 1.25 12.11 -3.61
CA ASN A 5 0.32 12.64 -2.60
C ASN A 5 -0.42 11.51 -1.89
N MET A 6 -0.82 10.46 -2.61
CA MET A 6 -1.41 9.27 -2.00
C MET A 6 -0.43 8.58 -1.05
N ALA A 7 0.83 8.46 -1.45
CA ALA A 7 1.87 7.89 -0.61
C ALA A 7 2.06 8.71 0.69
N LYS A 8 2.03 10.04 0.63
CA LYS A 8 2.09 10.90 1.84
C LYS A 8 0.89 10.68 2.77
N PHE A 9 -0.31 10.53 2.23
CA PHE A 9 -1.50 10.28 3.04
C PHE A 9 -1.43 8.91 3.73
N TYR A 10 -1.08 7.86 2.98
CA TYR A 10 -0.93 6.51 3.54
C TYR A 10 0.23 6.40 4.51
N SER A 11 1.30 7.17 4.31
CA SER A 11 2.41 7.29 5.25
C SER A 11 1.90 7.74 6.62
N ALA A 12 1.03 8.76 6.68
CA ALA A 12 0.42 9.16 7.95
C ALA A 12 -0.46 8.06 8.57
N LEU A 13 -1.21 7.28 7.79
CA LEU A 13 -1.99 6.15 8.34
C LEU A 13 -1.09 5.05 8.93
N ALA A 14 0.09 4.85 8.33
CA ALA A 14 1.08 3.88 8.76
C ALA A 14 1.84 4.32 10.03
N THR A 15 1.85 5.62 10.36
CA THR A 15 2.71 6.22 11.41
C THR A 15 1.92 7.06 12.42
N ASP A 16 0.71 6.63 12.77
CA ASP A 16 -0.15 7.28 13.76
C ASP A 16 -0.37 8.78 13.52
N GLY A 17 -0.54 9.12 12.24
CA GLY A 17 -0.82 10.45 11.71
C GLY A 17 0.40 11.31 11.41
N LYS A 18 1.62 10.79 11.58
CA LYS A 18 2.89 11.52 11.36
C LYS A 18 3.47 11.29 9.98
N ASN A 19 3.27 12.21 9.04
CA ASN A 19 3.91 12.07 7.74
C ASN A 19 5.34 12.64 7.72
N ALA A 20 6.29 11.90 7.14
CA ALA A 20 7.59 12.45 6.77
C ALA A 20 7.52 13.13 5.40
N LYS A 21 8.20 14.28 5.23
CA LYS A 21 8.38 14.85 3.88
C LYS A 21 9.24 13.89 3.06
N PRO A 22 8.78 13.38 1.90
CA PRO A 22 9.57 12.48 1.07
C PRO A 22 10.93 13.10 0.70
N PHE A 23 11.97 12.27 0.69
CA PHE A 23 13.33 12.66 0.34
C PHE A 23 13.98 11.56 -0.48
N LEU A 24 14.80 11.95 -1.46
CA LEU A 24 15.58 11.02 -2.28
C LEU A 24 16.99 10.82 -1.72
N VAL A 25 17.55 11.87 -1.11
CA VAL A 25 18.88 11.85 -0.50
C VAL A 25 18.75 11.50 0.97
N ASN A 26 19.52 10.50 1.43
CA ASN A 26 19.48 10.02 2.80
C ASN A 26 19.68 11.17 3.81
N ARG A 27 18.68 11.38 4.66
CA ARG A 27 18.70 12.39 5.72
C ARG A 27 17.73 12.00 6.84
N PRO A 28 17.93 12.49 8.07
CA PRO A 28 16.95 12.31 9.13
C PRO A 28 15.56 12.83 8.70
N PRO A 29 14.49 12.02 8.83
CA PRO A 29 13.16 12.42 8.41
C PRO A 29 12.57 13.46 9.37
N GLU A 30 12.18 14.62 8.85
CA GLU A 30 11.30 15.54 9.57
C GLU A 30 9.85 15.04 9.45
N ARG A 31 9.24 14.70 10.59
CA ARG A 31 7.86 14.19 10.68
C ARG A 31 6.94 15.26 11.22
N LYS A 32 5.79 15.46 10.56
CA LYS A 32 4.73 16.37 11.01
C LYS A 32 3.43 15.60 11.22
N GLN A 33 2.70 15.94 12.27
CA GLN A 33 1.34 15.45 12.46
C GLN A 33 0.45 16.08 11.38
N ILE A 34 -0.14 15.25 10.52
CA ILE A 34 -1.05 15.71 9.47
C ILE A 34 -2.46 15.10 9.59
N LEU A 35 -2.62 14.08 10.43
CA LEU A 35 -3.92 13.50 10.78
C LEU A 35 -4.02 13.41 12.31
N SER A 36 -5.09 13.94 12.89
CA SER A 36 -5.33 13.89 14.33
C SER A 36 -6.48 12.94 14.61
N LEU A 37 -6.16 11.67 14.86
CA LEU A 37 -7.10 10.61 15.21
C LEU A 37 -6.65 9.94 16.52
N SER A 38 -7.59 9.34 17.24
CA SER A 38 -7.30 8.52 18.40
C SER A 38 -6.59 7.21 18.00
N PRO A 39 -5.84 6.58 18.93
CA PRO A 39 -5.24 5.26 18.68
C PRO A 39 -6.26 4.20 18.24
N ASN A 40 -7.47 4.24 18.78
CA ASN A 40 -8.55 3.32 18.40
C ASN A 40 -9.04 3.56 16.96
N GLU A 41 -9.14 4.82 16.51
CA GLU A 41 -9.50 5.13 15.12
C GLU A 41 -8.41 4.68 14.15
N PHE A 42 -7.13 4.93 14.45
CA PHE A 42 -6.02 4.41 13.64
C PHE A 42 -6.05 2.88 13.56
N SER A 43 -6.25 2.20 14.69
CA SER A 43 -6.35 0.75 14.74
C SER A 43 -7.49 0.22 13.87
N ARG A 44 -8.69 0.83 13.95
CA ARG A 44 -9.85 0.47 13.11
C ARG A 44 -9.59 0.69 11.63
N ILE A 45 -8.96 1.81 11.26
CA ILE A 45 -8.61 2.08 9.86
C ILE A 45 -7.61 1.05 9.35
N ARG A 46 -6.55 0.76 10.11
CA ARG A 46 -5.54 -0.26 9.73
C ARG A 46 -6.16 -1.65 9.60
N ALA A 47 -7.05 -2.03 10.52
CA ALA A 47 -7.79 -3.29 10.44
C ALA A 47 -8.69 -3.35 9.18
N GLY A 48 -9.41 -2.26 8.86
CA GLY A 48 -10.21 -2.18 7.64
C GLY A 48 -9.37 -2.29 6.36
N LEU A 49 -8.21 -1.64 6.33
CA LEU A 49 -7.25 -1.73 5.23
C LEU A 49 -6.63 -3.13 5.12
N ALA A 50 -6.35 -3.81 6.23
CA ALA A 50 -5.91 -5.21 6.22
C ALA A 50 -7.02 -6.14 5.69
N GLY A 51 -8.28 -5.84 6.00
CA GLY A 51 -9.45 -6.55 5.48
C GLY A 51 -9.54 -6.56 3.95
N VAL A 52 -8.97 -5.57 3.25
CA VAL A 52 -8.92 -5.51 1.78
C VAL A 52 -8.05 -6.63 1.18
N VAL A 53 -7.00 -7.04 1.88
CA VAL A 53 -6.11 -8.13 1.47
C VAL A 53 -6.53 -9.46 2.11
N SER A 54 -7.57 -9.48 2.94
CA SER A 54 -8.14 -10.72 3.47
C SER A 54 -8.79 -11.58 2.38
N GLU A 55 -9.12 -12.83 2.70
CA GLU A 55 -9.70 -13.79 1.75
C GLU A 55 -10.94 -13.28 1.01
N ARG A 56 -11.77 -12.46 1.66
CA ARG A 56 -12.98 -11.87 1.07
C ARG A 56 -12.79 -10.42 0.59
N GLY A 57 -11.57 -9.89 0.69
CA GLY A 57 -11.25 -8.53 0.30
C GLY A 57 -11.00 -8.38 -1.19
N THR A 58 -11.08 -7.14 -1.69
CA THR A 58 -10.88 -6.84 -3.13
C THR A 58 -9.46 -7.12 -3.62
N ALA A 59 -8.50 -7.36 -2.73
CA ALA A 59 -7.13 -7.77 -3.02
C ALA A 59 -6.76 -9.11 -2.39
N GLY A 60 -7.72 -9.99 -2.08
CA GLY A 60 -7.47 -11.26 -1.38
C GLY A 60 -6.45 -12.20 -2.03
N GLY A 61 -6.24 -12.09 -3.35
CA GLY A 61 -5.19 -12.80 -4.08
C GLY A 61 -3.78 -12.25 -3.91
N SER A 62 -3.59 -11.19 -3.09
CA SER A 62 -2.30 -10.54 -2.83
C SER A 62 -1.77 -10.85 -1.42
N ARG A 63 -2.33 -11.87 -0.76
CA ARG A 63 -1.85 -12.35 0.54
C ARG A 63 -0.48 -12.98 0.41
N ILE A 64 0.35 -12.76 1.42
CA ILE A 64 1.64 -13.43 1.59
C ILE A 64 1.64 -14.02 3.00
N GLU A 65 2.00 -15.30 3.09
CA GLU A 65 2.07 -15.98 4.38
C GLU A 65 3.09 -15.29 5.30
N GLY A 66 2.70 -15.04 6.55
CA GLY A 66 3.55 -14.36 7.52
C GLY A 66 3.79 -12.87 7.26
N LEU A 67 3.03 -12.24 6.35
CA LEU A 67 3.07 -10.79 6.11
C LEU A 67 1.66 -10.19 6.16
N LEU A 68 1.41 -9.36 7.18
CA LEU A 68 0.16 -8.62 7.27
C LEU A 68 0.24 -7.37 6.38
N ILE A 69 -0.53 -7.34 5.29
CA ILE A 69 -0.58 -6.20 4.36
C ILE A 69 -1.86 -5.41 4.60
N ALA A 70 -1.75 -4.08 4.71
CA ALA A 70 -2.87 -3.16 4.75
C ALA A 70 -2.84 -2.22 3.55
N GLY A 71 -3.95 -2.09 2.82
CA GLY A 71 -4.01 -1.17 1.71
C GLY A 71 -5.40 -1.03 1.11
N LYS A 72 -5.50 -0.32 0.00
CA LYS A 72 -6.76 -0.14 -0.73
C LYS A 72 -6.53 -0.27 -2.22
N THR A 73 -7.48 -0.95 -2.87
CA THR A 73 -7.59 -1.01 -4.33
C THR A 73 -8.37 0.19 -4.86
N GLY A 74 -8.01 0.64 -6.07
CA GLY A 74 -8.78 1.58 -6.87
C GLY A 74 -8.78 1.17 -8.34
N THR A 75 -9.81 1.60 -9.06
CA THR A 75 -9.91 1.52 -10.52
C THR A 75 -10.26 2.90 -11.03
N ALA A 76 -9.54 3.40 -12.03
CA ALA A 76 -9.83 4.67 -12.69
C ALA A 76 -10.34 4.39 -14.10
N GLN A 77 -11.59 4.76 -14.37
CA GLN A 77 -12.23 4.58 -15.68
C GLN A 77 -11.53 5.40 -16.75
N ASN A 78 -11.30 4.83 -17.94
CA ASN A 78 -10.55 5.50 -19.01
C ASN A 78 -11.17 5.35 -20.43
N PRO A 79 -12.47 5.61 -20.64
CA PRO A 79 -13.09 5.42 -21.94
C PRO A 79 -12.44 6.30 -23.04
N PRO A 80 -12.20 5.78 -24.27
CA PRO A 80 -12.58 4.43 -24.75
C PRO A 80 -11.54 3.33 -24.46
N ASN A 81 -10.47 3.63 -23.73
CA ASN A 81 -9.38 2.71 -23.43
C ASN A 81 -9.67 1.86 -22.17
N PRO A 82 -8.86 0.82 -21.90
CA PRO A 82 -8.97 0.05 -20.66
C PRO A 82 -8.71 0.89 -19.41
N ASP A 83 -9.40 0.55 -18.33
CA ASP A 83 -9.26 1.22 -17.04
C ASP A 83 -7.85 1.07 -16.46
N HIS A 84 -7.47 2.01 -15.60
CA HIS A 84 -6.21 1.94 -14.85
C HIS A 84 -6.42 1.30 -13.48
N ALA A 85 -5.41 0.58 -12.99
CA ALA A 85 -5.43 -0.06 -11.68
C ALA A 85 -4.57 0.70 -10.67
N TRP A 86 -5.09 0.85 -9.45
CA TRP A 86 -4.39 1.44 -8.32
C TRP A 86 -4.33 0.47 -7.15
N PHE A 87 -3.20 0.48 -6.46
CA PHE A 87 -3.10 -0.01 -5.09
C PHE A 87 -2.15 0.88 -4.30
N VAL A 88 -2.55 1.25 -3.08
CA VAL A 88 -1.66 1.91 -2.13
C VAL A 88 -1.80 1.21 -0.79
N GLY A 89 -0.68 0.85 -0.18
CA GLY A 89 -0.68 0.14 1.08
C GLY A 89 0.69 0.11 1.74
N PHE A 90 0.75 -0.49 2.92
CA PHE A 90 1.95 -0.65 3.71
C PHE A 90 1.99 -2.02 4.39
N ALA A 91 3.19 -2.45 4.74
CA ALA A 91 3.44 -3.70 5.43
C ALA A 91 4.70 -3.61 6.30
N PRO A 92 4.81 -4.43 7.36
CA PRO A 92 3.70 -5.11 8.06
C PRO A 92 2.63 -4.13 8.56
N ALA A 93 1.35 -4.49 8.60
CA ALA A 93 0.28 -3.53 8.95
C ALA A 93 0.27 -3.15 10.44
N ASP A 94 0.82 -4.01 11.29
CA ASP A 94 0.98 -3.85 12.74
C ASP A 94 2.23 -3.05 13.12
N ASN A 95 3.32 -3.21 12.36
CA ASN A 95 4.53 -2.40 12.48
C ASN A 95 5.07 -2.00 11.09
N PRO A 96 4.52 -0.93 10.47
CA PRO A 96 4.84 -0.59 9.08
C PRO A 96 6.29 -0.20 8.85
N THR A 97 6.96 -0.90 7.94
CA THR A 97 8.35 -0.61 7.53
C THR A 97 8.46 -0.16 6.09
N ILE A 98 7.49 -0.52 5.23
CA ILE A 98 7.44 -0.11 3.83
C ILE A 98 6.02 0.30 3.42
N LEU A 99 5.94 1.32 2.56
CA LEU A 99 4.75 1.73 1.84
C LEU A 99 5.00 1.58 0.35
N VAL A 100 4.05 0.99 -0.38
CA VAL A 100 4.10 0.86 -1.84
C VAL A 100 2.83 1.44 -2.43
N ALA A 101 3.00 2.33 -3.41
CA ALA A 101 1.94 2.87 -4.24
C ALA A 101 2.18 2.43 -5.68
N VAL A 102 1.25 1.65 -6.24
CA VAL A 102 1.32 1.14 -7.62
C VAL A 102 0.17 1.73 -8.41
N PHE A 103 0.51 2.30 -9.56
CA PHE A 103 -0.41 2.70 -10.60
C PHE A 103 -0.03 1.96 -11.88
N LEU A 104 -0.95 1.13 -12.39
CA LEU A 104 -0.78 0.41 -13.64
C LEU A 104 -1.72 1.01 -14.68
N GLU A 105 -1.15 1.57 -15.73
CA GLU A 105 -1.93 2.00 -16.87
C GLU A 105 -2.55 0.78 -17.56
N PHE A 106 -3.83 0.89 -17.96
CA PHE A 106 -4.57 -0.22 -18.59
C PHE A 106 -4.63 -1.51 -17.75
N GLY A 107 -4.39 -1.42 -16.43
CA GLY A 107 -4.38 -2.56 -15.50
C GLY A 107 -5.76 -3.10 -15.11
N GLN A 108 -6.85 -2.48 -15.59
CA GLN A 108 -8.28 -2.82 -15.46
C GLN A 108 -8.81 -2.80 -14.01
N HIS A 109 -8.30 -3.66 -13.14
CA HIS A 109 -8.82 -3.85 -11.80
C HIS A 109 -7.75 -3.62 -10.74
N GLY A 110 -8.06 -2.91 -9.66
CA GLY A 110 -7.09 -2.60 -8.60
C GLY A 110 -6.40 -3.83 -7.97
N TRP A 111 -6.96 -5.04 -8.09
CA TRP A 111 -6.28 -6.27 -7.64
C TRP A 111 -5.00 -6.58 -8.44
N SER A 112 -4.89 -6.14 -9.70
CA SER A 112 -3.68 -6.33 -10.51
C SER A 112 -2.52 -5.50 -9.94
N ALA A 113 -2.78 -4.24 -9.60
CA ALA A 113 -1.83 -3.38 -8.90
C ALA A 113 -1.48 -3.91 -7.49
N ALA A 114 -2.46 -4.50 -6.79
CA ALA A 114 -2.24 -5.10 -5.46
C ALA A 114 -1.27 -6.29 -5.51
N ARG A 115 -1.34 -7.13 -6.55
CA ARG A 115 -0.40 -8.26 -6.74
C ARG A 115 1.04 -7.75 -6.88
N VAL A 116 1.25 -6.75 -7.72
CA VAL A 116 2.58 -6.11 -7.89
C VAL A 116 3.07 -5.54 -6.55
N ALA A 117 2.22 -4.78 -5.86
CA ALA A 117 2.59 -4.19 -4.58
C ALA A 117 2.95 -5.24 -3.53
N SER A 118 2.19 -6.33 -3.44
CA SER A 118 2.45 -7.40 -2.48
C SER A 118 3.79 -8.09 -2.73
N ARG A 119 4.16 -8.35 -3.99
CA ARG A 119 5.48 -8.92 -4.32
C ARG A 119 6.63 -8.01 -3.89
N ILE A 120 6.51 -6.70 -4.12
CA ILE A 120 7.50 -5.70 -3.67
C ILE A 120 7.60 -5.70 -2.14
N MET A 121 6.48 -5.67 -1.43
CA MET A 121 6.46 -5.71 0.04
C MET A 121 7.03 -7.01 0.59
N GLY A 122 6.66 -8.14 0.00
CA GLY A 122 7.16 -9.46 0.36
C GLY A 122 8.67 -9.57 0.21
N PHE A 123 9.20 -9.11 -0.93
CA PHE A 123 10.64 -9.08 -1.16
C PHE A 123 11.35 -8.18 -0.14
N TYR A 124 10.89 -6.94 0.03
CA TYR A 124 11.49 -5.99 0.97
C TYR A 124 11.51 -6.50 2.42
N THR A 125 10.47 -7.21 2.84
CA THR A 125 10.33 -7.74 4.21
C THR A 125 10.97 -9.12 4.39
N GLY A 126 11.59 -9.69 3.34
CA GLY A 126 12.19 -11.03 3.38
C GLY A 126 11.16 -12.17 3.47
N LYS A 127 9.90 -11.90 3.12
CA LYS A 127 8.79 -12.87 3.12
C LYS A 127 8.59 -13.54 1.76
N LEU A 128 9.23 -13.03 0.70
CA LEU A 128 9.35 -13.69 -0.59
C LEU A 128 10.82 -13.76 -1.04
N PRO A 129 11.24 -14.86 -1.67
CA PRO A 129 12.57 -14.96 -2.26
C PRO A 129 12.68 -14.09 -3.52
N ALA A 130 13.91 -13.70 -3.87
CA ALA A 130 14.21 -12.85 -5.02
C ALA A 130 13.69 -13.42 -6.36
N GLU A 131 13.68 -14.74 -6.49
CA GLU A 131 13.30 -15.47 -7.71
C GLU A 131 11.81 -15.34 -8.06
N VAL A 132 10.94 -15.12 -7.06
CA VAL A 132 9.48 -14.96 -7.25
C VAL A 132 9.10 -13.54 -7.68
N ALA A 133 10.02 -12.58 -7.60
CA ALA A 133 9.77 -11.18 -7.99
C ALA A 133 9.72 -10.97 -9.52
N VAL A 134 10.20 -11.94 -10.31
CA VAL A 134 10.49 -11.75 -11.76
C VAL A 134 9.61 -12.59 -12.69
N THR A 135 8.83 -13.54 -12.19
CA THR A 135 8.01 -14.39 -13.07
C THR A 135 6.75 -13.67 -13.57
N GLU A 136 6.63 -13.68 -14.90
CA GLU A 136 5.66 -13.04 -15.82
C GLU A 136 4.19 -13.11 -15.39
#